data_AF-A0AAD7I089-F1
#
_entry.id   AF-A0AAD7I089-F1
#
_cell.length_a   1.000
_cell.length_b   1.000
_cell.length_c   1.000
_cell.angle_alpha   90.00
_cell.angle_beta   90.00
_cell.angle_gamma   90.00
#
_symmetry.space_group_name_H-M   'P 1'
#
loop_
_entity.id
_entity.type
_entity.pdbx_description
1 polymer ?
#
loop_
_entity_poly.entity_id
_entity_poly.type
_entity_poly.pdbx_seq_one_letter_code
_entity_poly.pdbx_strand_id
1 'polypeptide(L)'
;MEKDPYLVGLVTNFQMLLGHPEHSSPVSRVLASFDIQALESEATRVMKKSRCIESYPIAQGGFNTVFVLTFEDGTDVIARLARSAFNDNAECAEDALTHSLLSEVSTLAFVKEHTSIPVPEVYHFESNANNPVGARYMIMERILGHPLGTTWYTMSSQQRQQLVTQLAGMEAELLNTRFPAIGCLVDASGTVGQLGLSSTYPFALRDPHRGPFTNSKDFIVAHVRSELALLNETPDEWARQRAWWSNINGGIDDIPTPYAIKWFQLLLDGINALAPEEFEPQDFSLFHDDFDMKNILVSDSGTVVGIIDWEGSRICPLWNSGRYSTFLRDPNVLDDESEVASLRQLQKNIIEGKTGKKYPGSSPLRLGTLLYMVDYTHSVRSTRATIDDLFLAWFNVITKIGYVRELEPFLPLKHFIECTTTDDLNPADTTGARGQHPHAIPRPKSEGHADPTQAIAGQRGSRTSIDQSSSSDNELAQTAKGSHLQDIPSTWFWVNLTVTPINVFSWLAVGISSVALAVVWKRSHSS
;
A
#
# COMPACT_ATOMS: atom_id res chain seq x y z
N MET A 1 40.64 8.59 -13.06
CA MET A 1 40.01 7.50 -12.29
C MET A 1 40.10 7.86 -10.83
N GLU A 2 39.15 8.64 -10.34
CA GLU A 2 38.90 8.77 -8.90
C GLU A 2 37.50 8.20 -8.68
N LYS A 3 37.37 7.23 -7.78
CA LYS A 3 36.06 6.72 -7.36
C LYS A 3 35.35 7.86 -6.64
N ASP A 4 34.11 8.16 -7.02
CA ASP A 4 33.31 9.21 -6.40
C ASP A 4 33.19 8.95 -4.89
N PRO A 5 33.55 9.91 -4.01
CA PRO A 5 33.50 9.75 -2.56
C PRO A 5 32.11 9.35 -2.02
N TYR A 6 31.03 9.68 -2.73
CA TYR A 6 29.67 9.28 -2.37
C TYR A 6 29.34 7.85 -2.78
N LEU A 7 29.84 7.37 -3.94
CA LEU A 7 29.81 5.95 -4.30
C LEU A 7 30.67 5.12 -3.35
N VAL A 8 31.84 5.65 -2.94
CA VAL A 8 32.63 5.03 -1.88
C VAL A 8 31.82 5.01 -0.58
N GLY A 9 31.10 6.06 -0.20
CA GLY A 9 30.24 6.09 0.99
C GLY A 9 29.08 5.09 0.97
N LEU A 10 28.36 4.96 -0.16
CA LEU A 10 27.25 4.01 -0.33
C LEU A 10 27.74 2.57 -0.43
N VAL A 11 28.82 2.32 -1.19
CA VAL A 11 29.49 1.02 -1.25
C VAL A 11 30.12 0.66 0.10
N THR A 12 30.63 1.62 0.87
CA THR A 12 31.18 1.39 2.22
C THR A 12 30.08 1.12 3.23
N ASN A 13 28.93 1.79 3.15
CA ASN A 13 27.77 1.49 4.00
C ASN A 13 27.17 0.10 3.68
N PHE A 14 27.13 -0.29 2.40
CA PHE A 14 26.74 -1.64 1.98
C PHE A 14 27.81 -2.69 2.35
N GLN A 15 29.10 -2.40 2.20
CA GLN A 15 30.20 -3.29 2.61
C GLN A 15 30.29 -3.43 4.14
N MET A 16 29.95 -2.40 4.92
CA MET A 16 29.80 -2.49 6.37
C MET A 16 28.61 -3.39 6.76
N LEU A 17 27.50 -3.36 6.00
CA LEU A 17 26.38 -4.30 6.14
C LEU A 17 26.73 -5.75 5.74
N LEU A 18 27.79 -5.94 4.95
CA LEU A 18 28.35 -7.23 4.55
C LEU A 18 29.50 -7.71 5.47
N GLY A 19 30.08 -6.83 6.30
CA GLY A 19 31.33 -7.07 7.02
C GLY A 19 31.20 -7.47 8.50
N HIS A 20 30.00 -7.46 9.09
CA HIS A 20 29.78 -7.89 10.48
C HIS A 20 29.35 -9.37 10.56
N PRO A 21 30.18 -10.30 11.08
CA PRO A 21 29.90 -11.73 11.02
C PRO A 21 28.88 -12.24 12.05
N GLU A 22 28.36 -11.41 12.96
CA GLU A 22 27.63 -11.93 14.13
C GLU A 22 26.11 -11.79 14.09
N HIS A 23 25.54 -11.10 13.10
CA HIS A 23 24.10 -11.19 12.78
C HIS A 23 23.91 -11.02 11.26
N SER A 24 23.63 -12.09 10.54
CA SER A 24 23.45 -12.08 9.09
C SER A 24 22.29 -11.15 8.68
N SER A 25 22.64 -9.97 8.18
CA SER A 25 21.69 -8.97 7.69
C SER A 25 20.82 -9.56 6.55
N PRO A 26 19.55 -9.15 6.38
CA PRO A 26 18.70 -9.59 5.27
C PRO A 26 19.36 -9.42 3.89
N VAL A 27 20.22 -8.41 3.74
CA VAL A 27 21.03 -8.10 2.56
C VAL A 27 22.02 -9.24 2.25
N SER A 28 22.77 -9.71 3.26
CA SER A 28 23.73 -10.81 3.11
C SER A 28 23.08 -12.15 2.74
N ARG A 29 21.80 -12.34 3.08
CA ARG A 29 21.05 -13.58 2.81
C ARG A 29 20.46 -13.64 1.39
N VAL A 30 20.08 -12.51 0.81
CA VAL A 30 19.55 -12.44 -0.57
C VAL A 30 20.66 -12.62 -1.62
N LEU A 31 21.86 -12.09 -1.37
CA LEU A 31 23.00 -12.34 -2.26
C LEU A 31 23.48 -13.80 -2.26
N ALA A 32 23.01 -14.62 -1.31
CA ALA A 32 23.31 -16.05 -1.25
C ALA A 32 22.31 -16.92 -2.03
N SER A 33 21.21 -16.35 -2.56
CA SER A 33 20.08 -17.12 -3.09
C SER A 33 19.92 -17.10 -4.61
N PHE A 34 20.74 -16.36 -5.34
CA PHE A 34 20.69 -16.30 -6.80
C PHE A 34 22.11 -16.18 -7.37
N ASP A 35 22.30 -16.65 -8.60
CA ASP A 35 23.59 -16.61 -9.28
C ASP A 35 23.71 -15.33 -10.13
N ILE A 36 24.50 -14.38 -9.62
CA ILE A 36 24.76 -13.11 -10.31
C ILE A 36 25.52 -13.31 -11.64
N GLN A 37 26.40 -14.31 -11.73
CA GLN A 37 27.15 -14.59 -12.97
C GLN A 37 26.24 -15.17 -14.04
N ALA A 38 25.28 -16.00 -13.64
CA ALA A 38 24.22 -16.47 -14.53
C ALA A 38 23.35 -15.30 -15.03
N LEU A 39 23.00 -14.34 -14.16
CA LEU A 39 22.25 -13.15 -14.55
C LEU A 39 23.02 -12.27 -15.54
N GLU A 40 24.32 -12.04 -15.29
CA GLU A 40 25.21 -11.29 -16.21
C GLU A 40 25.35 -11.99 -17.56
N SER A 41 25.46 -13.33 -17.55
CA SER A 41 25.54 -14.15 -18.76
C SER A 41 24.26 -14.06 -19.57
N GLU A 42 23.11 -14.11 -18.89
CA GLU A 42 21.81 -13.97 -19.54
C GLU A 42 21.59 -12.56 -20.08
N ALA A 43 21.96 -11.53 -19.33
CA ALA A 43 21.92 -10.15 -19.80
C ALA A 43 22.81 -9.97 -21.05
N THR A 44 24.02 -10.55 -21.04
CA THR A 44 24.91 -10.57 -22.22
C THR A 44 24.24 -11.24 -23.42
N ARG A 45 23.57 -12.38 -23.20
CA ARG A 45 22.84 -13.13 -24.23
C ARG A 45 21.66 -12.33 -24.80
N VAL A 46 20.86 -11.70 -23.94
CA VAL A 46 19.67 -10.93 -24.29
C VAL A 46 20.03 -9.68 -25.07
N MET A 47 21.02 -8.92 -24.58
CA MET A 47 21.40 -7.64 -25.18
C MET A 47 22.09 -7.81 -26.54
N LYS A 48 22.70 -8.98 -26.83
CA LYS A 48 23.34 -9.33 -28.12
C LYS A 48 24.34 -8.29 -28.65
N LYS A 49 24.91 -7.48 -27.75
CA LYS A 49 25.78 -6.34 -28.08
C LYS A 49 27.19 -6.59 -27.57
N SER A 50 27.35 -6.51 -26.26
CA SER A 50 28.63 -6.51 -25.57
C SER A 50 28.52 -7.32 -24.28
N ARG A 51 29.65 -7.64 -23.65
CA ARG A 51 29.67 -8.42 -22.41
C ARG A 51 29.29 -7.53 -21.22
N CYS A 52 28.51 -8.06 -20.29
CA CYS A 52 28.34 -7.43 -18.98
C CYS A 52 29.67 -7.45 -18.22
N ILE A 53 30.14 -6.29 -17.75
CA ILE A 53 31.43 -6.14 -17.06
C ILE A 53 31.30 -5.85 -15.58
N GLU A 54 30.15 -5.32 -15.18
CA GLU A 54 29.91 -4.92 -13.81
C GLU A 54 28.43 -5.08 -13.51
N SER A 55 28.15 -5.58 -12.32
CA SER A 55 26.82 -5.61 -11.73
C SER A 55 26.90 -5.10 -10.30
N TYR A 56 25.95 -4.26 -9.92
CA TYR A 56 25.87 -3.80 -8.54
C TYR A 56 24.42 -3.58 -8.13
N PRO A 57 24.05 -3.99 -6.90
CA PRO A 57 22.73 -3.72 -6.37
C PRO A 57 22.61 -2.22 -6.17
N ILE A 58 21.53 -1.66 -6.70
CA ILE A 58 21.16 -0.30 -6.39
C ILE A 58 20.12 -0.31 -5.29
N ALA A 59 19.09 -1.15 -5.39
CA ALA A 59 17.92 -1.07 -4.53
C ALA A 59 17.52 -2.43 -3.97
N GLN A 60 16.96 -2.42 -2.76
CA GLN A 60 16.32 -3.60 -2.17
C GLN A 60 15.12 -3.17 -1.33
N GLY A 61 13.91 -3.54 -1.74
CA GLY A 61 12.70 -3.30 -0.96
C GLY A 61 12.03 -4.59 -0.49
N GLY A 62 10.76 -4.48 -0.13
CA GLY A 62 9.97 -5.61 0.36
C GLY A 62 9.84 -6.77 -0.64
N PHE A 63 9.68 -6.43 -1.93
CA PHE A 63 9.31 -7.39 -2.98
C PHE A 63 10.40 -7.66 -4.02
N ASN A 64 11.33 -6.72 -4.25
CA ASN A 64 12.29 -6.81 -5.34
C ASN A 64 13.72 -6.41 -4.92
N THR A 65 14.71 -7.00 -5.57
CA THR A 65 16.10 -6.52 -5.57
C THR A 65 16.45 -6.02 -6.97
N VAL A 66 17.01 -4.82 -7.06
CA VAL A 66 17.28 -4.12 -8.32
C VAL A 66 18.78 -3.96 -8.51
N PHE A 67 19.28 -4.41 -9.65
CA PHE A 67 20.67 -4.30 -10.08
C PHE A 67 20.78 -3.37 -11.29
N VAL A 68 21.87 -2.62 -11.33
CA VAL A 68 22.38 -2.07 -12.59
C VAL A 68 23.38 -3.07 -13.14
N LEU A 69 23.24 -3.39 -14.42
CA LEU A 69 24.20 -4.19 -15.19
C LEU A 69 24.84 -3.29 -16.25
N THR A 70 26.16 -3.13 -16.18
CA THR A 70 26.95 -2.27 -17.07
C THR A 70 27.71 -3.11 -18.08
N PHE A 71 27.66 -2.69 -19.33
CA PHE A 71 28.22 -3.39 -20.48
C PHE A 71 29.51 -2.74 -21.01
N GLU A 72 30.34 -3.49 -21.75
CA GLU A 72 31.62 -2.98 -22.30
C GLU A 72 31.46 -1.75 -23.20
N ASP A 73 30.32 -1.63 -23.89
CA ASP A 73 30.02 -0.47 -24.74
C ASP A 73 29.53 0.77 -23.95
N GLY A 74 29.45 0.66 -22.62
CA GLY A 74 28.97 1.71 -21.74
C GLY A 74 27.45 1.79 -21.60
N THR A 75 26.70 0.86 -22.20
CA THR A 75 25.25 0.73 -21.97
C THR A 75 25.00 0.17 -20.57
N ASP A 76 23.98 0.72 -19.92
CA ASP A 76 23.46 0.20 -18.65
C ASP A 76 22.04 -0.31 -18.84
N VAL A 77 21.72 -1.42 -18.17
CA VAL A 77 20.35 -1.94 -18.05
C VAL A 77 20.01 -2.21 -16.60
N ILE A 78 18.72 -2.30 -16.30
CA ILE A 78 18.22 -2.69 -14.99
C ILE A 78 17.85 -4.17 -15.02
N ALA A 79 18.33 -4.92 -14.03
CA ALA A 79 17.81 -6.24 -13.72
C ALA A 79 17.04 -6.19 -12.40
N ARG A 80 15.77 -6.57 -12.43
CA ARG A 80 14.92 -6.63 -11.24
C ARG A 80 14.55 -8.07 -10.94
N LEU A 81 14.94 -8.53 -9.75
CA LEU A 81 14.67 -9.88 -9.27
C LEU A 81 13.51 -9.83 -8.28
N ALA A 82 12.47 -10.64 -8.54
CA ALA A 82 11.39 -10.82 -7.59
C ALA A 82 11.89 -11.69 -6.43
N ARG A 83 11.62 -11.24 -5.20
CA ARG A 83 12.03 -11.95 -3.99
C ARG A 83 11.29 -13.29 -3.90
N SER A 84 12.02 -14.40 -4.05
CA SER A 84 11.52 -15.72 -3.63
C SER A 84 11.36 -15.71 -2.10
N ALA A 85 10.25 -16.28 -1.60
CA ALA A 85 9.86 -16.20 -0.20
C ALA A 85 10.87 -16.92 0.72
N PHE A 86 11.81 -16.16 1.29
CA PHE A 86 12.71 -16.60 2.37
C PHE A 86 12.09 -16.35 3.76
N ASN A 87 10.89 -16.88 4.01
CA ASN A 87 10.35 -16.97 5.37
C ASN A 87 9.59 -18.29 5.51
N ASP A 88 10.01 -19.13 6.45
CA ASP A 88 9.30 -20.37 6.85
C ASP A 88 7.86 -20.14 7.35
N ASN A 89 7.39 -18.88 7.42
CA ASN A 89 6.07 -18.49 7.92
C ASN A 89 5.30 -17.47 7.03
N ALA A 90 5.53 -17.40 5.72
CA ALA A 90 4.65 -16.58 4.87
C ALA A 90 4.42 -17.18 3.48
N GLU A 91 3.21 -17.70 3.33
CA GLU A 91 2.53 -18.33 2.19
C GLU A 91 2.34 -17.39 0.97
N CYS A 92 3.37 -16.68 0.50
CA CYS A 92 3.29 -16.16 -0.87
C CYS A 92 3.47 -17.34 -1.83
N ALA A 93 2.35 -17.90 -2.31
CA ALA A 93 2.36 -18.98 -3.29
C ALA A 93 3.22 -18.59 -4.51
N GLU A 94 4.05 -19.51 -4.99
CA GLU A 94 4.91 -19.32 -6.18
C GLU A 94 4.14 -18.78 -7.40
N ASP A 95 2.87 -19.16 -7.52
CA ASP A 95 1.95 -18.69 -8.56
C ASP A 95 1.65 -17.19 -8.46
N ALA A 96 1.59 -16.63 -7.25
CA ALA A 96 1.33 -15.21 -7.02
C ALA A 96 2.51 -14.33 -7.46
N LEU A 97 3.74 -14.78 -7.17
CA LEU A 97 4.95 -14.09 -7.62
C LEU A 97 5.09 -14.14 -9.13
N THR A 98 4.78 -15.31 -9.72
CA THR A 98 4.75 -15.50 -11.19
C THR A 98 3.72 -14.57 -11.83
N HIS A 99 2.50 -14.52 -11.27
CA HIS A 99 1.43 -13.65 -11.74
C HIS A 99 1.81 -12.17 -11.63
N SER A 100 2.43 -11.73 -10.53
CA SER A 100 2.87 -10.33 -10.35
C SER A 100 3.82 -9.91 -11.46
N LEU A 101 4.87 -10.72 -11.72
CA LEU A 101 5.83 -10.44 -12.78
C LEU A 101 5.18 -10.38 -14.16
N LEU A 102 4.37 -11.39 -14.52
CA LEU A 102 3.72 -11.46 -15.83
C LEU A 102 2.73 -10.31 -16.04
N SER A 103 1.98 -9.94 -15.00
CA SER A 103 1.05 -8.81 -15.03
C SER A 103 1.78 -7.49 -15.28
N GLU A 104 2.90 -7.28 -14.60
CA GLU A 104 3.66 -6.05 -14.77
C GLU A 104 4.33 -5.96 -16.16
N VAL A 105 4.93 -7.05 -16.64
CA VAL A 105 5.47 -7.11 -18.00
C VAL A 105 4.39 -6.80 -19.03
N SER A 106 3.20 -7.38 -18.87
CA SER A 106 2.04 -7.13 -19.74
C SER A 106 1.58 -5.68 -19.67
N THR A 107 1.57 -5.10 -18.47
CA THR A 107 1.18 -3.70 -18.25
C THR A 107 2.17 -2.74 -18.89
N LEU A 108 3.48 -2.94 -18.69
CA LEU A 108 4.53 -2.12 -19.31
C LEU A 108 4.42 -2.13 -20.84
N ALA A 109 4.22 -3.32 -21.42
CA ALA A 109 4.03 -3.48 -22.86
C ALA A 109 2.77 -2.75 -23.36
N PHE A 110 1.63 -2.95 -22.67
CA PHE A 110 0.37 -2.28 -23.00
C PHE A 110 0.50 -0.74 -22.95
N VAL A 111 1.07 -0.21 -21.87
CA VAL A 111 1.23 1.24 -21.68
C VAL A 111 2.13 1.84 -22.76
N LYS A 112 3.24 1.16 -23.10
CA LYS A 112 4.15 1.59 -24.17
C LYS A 112 3.48 1.61 -25.54
N GLU A 113 2.59 0.68 -25.83
CA GLU A 113 1.90 0.57 -27.12
C GLU A 113 0.70 1.53 -27.24
N HIS A 114 -0.01 1.79 -26.15
CA HIS A 114 -1.33 2.45 -26.18
C HIS A 114 -1.34 3.87 -25.58
N THR A 115 -0.23 4.35 -25.03
CA THR A 115 -0.14 5.69 -24.40
C THR A 115 1.15 6.40 -24.78
N SER A 116 1.25 7.69 -24.45
CA SER A 116 2.48 8.47 -24.56
C SER A 116 3.35 8.43 -23.30
N ILE A 117 2.93 7.67 -22.28
CA ILE A 117 3.58 7.62 -20.97
C ILE A 117 4.95 6.96 -21.12
N PRO A 118 6.05 7.61 -20.70
CA PRO A 118 7.37 7.01 -20.76
C PRO A 118 7.48 5.90 -19.72
N VAL A 119 7.67 4.66 -20.17
CA VAL A 119 7.85 3.47 -19.33
C VAL A 119 9.08 2.68 -19.81
N PRO A 120 9.76 1.92 -18.93
CA PRO A 120 10.96 1.19 -19.32
C PRO A 120 10.63 0.07 -20.31
N GLU A 121 11.46 -0.08 -21.35
CA GLU A 121 11.38 -1.25 -22.24
C GLU A 121 11.84 -2.52 -21.53
N VAL A 122 10.99 -3.55 -21.51
CA VAL A 122 11.39 -4.89 -21.03
C VAL A 122 12.10 -5.64 -22.17
N TYR A 123 13.39 -5.92 -22.00
CA TYR A 123 14.18 -6.67 -22.96
C TYR A 123 13.98 -8.18 -22.82
N HIS A 124 13.83 -8.65 -21.58
CA HIS A 124 13.64 -10.06 -21.26
C HIS A 124 13.04 -10.23 -19.86
N PHE A 125 12.37 -11.35 -19.62
CA PHE A 125 11.93 -11.77 -18.30
C PHE A 125 11.92 -13.30 -18.20
N GLU A 126 12.10 -13.80 -16.98
CA GLU A 126 12.03 -15.21 -16.61
C GLU A 126 11.10 -15.34 -15.39
N SER A 127 10.00 -16.08 -15.59
CA SER A 127 8.93 -16.22 -14.61
C SER A 127 9.01 -17.52 -13.82
N ASN A 128 9.88 -18.45 -14.20
CA ASN A 128 10.18 -19.66 -13.45
C ASN A 128 11.45 -19.45 -12.63
N ALA A 129 11.37 -19.53 -11.30
CA ALA A 129 12.55 -19.41 -10.43
C ALA A 129 13.56 -20.57 -10.61
N ASN A 130 13.14 -21.72 -11.16
CA ASN A 130 14.01 -22.84 -11.47
C ASN A 130 14.73 -22.64 -12.81
N ASN A 131 15.61 -21.64 -12.84
CA ASN A 131 16.48 -21.31 -13.96
C ASN A 131 17.92 -21.11 -13.44
N PRO A 132 18.95 -20.96 -14.29
CA PRO A 132 20.34 -20.81 -13.85
C PRO A 132 20.60 -19.64 -12.90
N VAL A 133 19.82 -18.55 -12.97
CA VAL A 133 19.89 -17.43 -12.02
C VAL A 133 19.33 -17.82 -10.65
N GLY A 134 18.43 -18.80 -10.58
CA GLY A 134 17.80 -19.23 -9.31
C GLY A 134 16.73 -18.27 -8.80
N ALA A 135 16.26 -17.34 -9.63
CA ALA A 135 15.25 -16.36 -9.27
C ALA A 135 14.38 -15.99 -10.48
N ARG A 136 13.18 -15.47 -10.21
CA ARG A 136 12.39 -14.76 -11.22
C ARG A 136 13.00 -13.38 -11.45
N TYR A 137 13.12 -12.96 -12.69
CA TYR A 137 13.69 -11.65 -13.00
C TYR A 137 13.15 -11.06 -14.28
N MET A 138 13.38 -9.76 -14.44
CA MET A 138 13.25 -9.04 -15.69
C MET A 138 14.48 -8.18 -15.93
N ILE A 139 14.89 -8.08 -17.19
CA ILE A 139 15.95 -7.21 -17.69
C ILE A 139 15.25 -6.15 -18.53
N MET A 140 15.46 -4.88 -18.17
CA MET A 140 14.76 -3.75 -18.76
C MET A 140 15.68 -2.55 -18.96
N GLU A 141 15.19 -1.59 -19.73
CA GLU A 141 15.82 -0.29 -19.95
C GLU A 141 16.12 0.44 -18.63
N ARG A 142 17.32 1.02 -18.55
CA ARG A 142 17.63 2.01 -17.52
C ARG A 142 17.20 3.40 -18.00
N ILE A 143 16.12 3.92 -17.44
CA ILE A 143 15.70 5.30 -17.69
C ILE A 143 16.65 6.26 -16.97
N LEU A 144 17.18 7.23 -17.70
CA LEU A 144 18.05 8.28 -17.15
C LEU A 144 17.21 9.47 -16.67
N GLY A 145 17.19 9.69 -15.36
CA GLY A 145 16.50 10.81 -14.73
C GLY A 145 16.68 10.83 -13.21
N HIS A 146 16.06 11.80 -12.55
CA HIS A 146 16.06 11.96 -11.10
C HIS A 146 14.66 11.65 -10.56
N PRO A 147 14.51 10.92 -9.45
CA PRO A 147 13.22 10.78 -8.79
C PRO A 147 12.68 12.15 -8.42
N LEU A 148 11.40 12.34 -8.66
CA LEU A 148 10.73 13.59 -8.39
C LEU A 148 10.88 14.00 -6.92
N GLY A 149 10.87 13.04 -5.98
CA GLY A 149 11.01 13.33 -4.55
C GLY A 149 12.31 14.05 -4.18
N THR A 150 13.36 13.89 -5.00
CA THR A 150 14.66 14.56 -4.78
C THR A 150 14.74 15.96 -5.40
N THR A 151 13.90 16.25 -6.39
CA THR A 151 13.97 17.50 -7.18
C THR A 151 12.79 18.43 -6.91
N TRP A 152 11.63 17.91 -6.51
CA TRP A 152 10.38 18.63 -6.29
C TRP A 152 10.53 19.89 -5.42
N TYR A 153 11.22 19.76 -4.29
CA TYR A 153 11.39 20.85 -3.33
C TYR A 153 12.31 21.96 -3.87
N THR A 154 13.17 21.66 -4.83
CA THR A 154 14.06 22.63 -5.49
C THR A 154 13.48 23.25 -6.75
N MET A 155 12.36 22.71 -7.26
CA MET A 155 11.68 23.27 -8.43
C MET A 155 11.04 24.63 -8.11
N SER A 156 11.06 25.54 -9.07
CA SER A 156 10.23 26.75 -9.03
C SER A 156 8.74 26.41 -9.18
N SER A 157 7.85 27.30 -8.73
CA SER A 157 6.40 27.12 -8.89
C SER A 157 5.99 26.95 -10.36
N GLN A 158 6.69 27.61 -11.30
CA GLN A 158 6.46 27.42 -12.73
C GLN A 158 6.83 26.01 -13.21
N GLN A 159 7.96 25.47 -12.76
CA GLN A 159 8.37 24.10 -13.08
C GLN A 159 7.39 23.07 -12.49
N ARG A 160 6.92 23.28 -11.25
CA ARG A 160 5.90 22.40 -10.64
C ARG A 160 4.59 22.44 -11.40
N GLN A 161 4.13 23.61 -11.86
CA GLN A 161 2.94 23.72 -12.71
C GLN A 161 3.10 22.97 -14.04
N GLN A 162 4.26 23.09 -14.70
CA GLN A 162 4.56 22.36 -15.94
C GLN A 162 4.62 20.85 -15.73
N LEU A 163 5.21 20.40 -14.62
CA LEU A 163 5.28 19.01 -14.25
C LEU A 163 3.88 18.43 -13.96
N VAL A 164 3.09 19.10 -13.12
CA VAL A 164 1.72 18.70 -12.81
C VAL A 164 0.86 18.67 -14.07
N THR A 165 1.09 19.59 -15.02
CA THR A 165 0.43 19.55 -16.33
C THR A 165 0.75 18.29 -17.12
N GLN A 166 2.02 17.85 -17.13
CA GLN A 166 2.43 16.61 -17.79
C GLN A 166 1.81 15.39 -17.10
N LEU A 167 1.92 15.30 -15.78
CA LEU A 167 1.38 14.17 -14.99
C LEU A 167 -0.14 14.06 -15.14
N ALA A 168 -0.87 15.18 -15.07
CA ALA A 168 -2.31 15.21 -15.30
C ALA A 168 -2.70 14.75 -16.72
N GLY A 169 -1.85 15.05 -17.71
CA GLY A 169 -1.99 14.53 -19.08
C GLY A 169 -1.89 13.00 -19.13
N MET A 170 -0.87 12.45 -18.48
CA MET A 170 -0.62 11.00 -18.39
C MET A 170 -1.73 10.27 -17.62
N GLU A 171 -2.16 10.81 -16.47
CA GLU A 171 -3.28 10.29 -15.69
C GLU A 171 -4.59 10.29 -16.51
N ALA A 172 -4.80 11.32 -17.34
CA ALA A 172 -5.96 11.36 -18.24
C ALA A 172 -5.90 10.28 -19.35
N GLU A 173 -4.71 9.96 -19.86
CA GLU A 173 -4.52 8.85 -20.81
C GLU A 173 -4.87 7.51 -20.17
N LEU A 174 -4.36 7.23 -18.96
CA LEU A 174 -4.72 6.03 -18.20
C LEU A 174 -6.23 5.95 -17.96
N LEU A 175 -6.86 7.05 -17.55
CA LEU A 175 -8.30 7.12 -17.33
C LEU A 175 -9.13 6.94 -18.61
N ASN A 176 -8.56 7.20 -19.79
CA ASN A 176 -9.22 7.03 -21.08
C ASN A 176 -9.10 5.61 -21.66
N THR A 177 -8.26 4.76 -21.08
CA THR A 177 -8.27 3.31 -21.38
C THR A 177 -9.62 2.69 -21.02
N ARG A 178 -10.04 1.66 -21.76
CA ARG A 178 -11.33 0.98 -21.56
C ARG A 178 -11.14 -0.52 -21.58
N PHE A 179 -11.73 -1.18 -20.60
CA PHE A 179 -11.63 -2.62 -20.42
C PHE A 179 -12.99 -3.22 -20.05
N PRO A 180 -13.24 -4.48 -20.41
CA PRO A 180 -14.53 -5.15 -20.15
C PRO A 180 -14.66 -5.68 -18.71
N ALA A 181 -13.58 -5.69 -17.93
CA ALA A 181 -13.59 -6.24 -16.58
C ALA A 181 -12.51 -5.61 -15.69
N ILE A 182 -12.70 -5.71 -14.38
CA ILE A 182 -11.75 -5.41 -13.30
C ILE A 182 -10.83 -6.62 -13.13
N GLY A 183 -9.52 -6.38 -13.07
CA GLY A 183 -8.52 -7.45 -13.07
C GLY A 183 -7.12 -6.93 -13.37
N CYS A 184 -6.19 -7.83 -13.65
CA CYS A 184 -4.85 -7.48 -14.11
C CYS A 184 -4.69 -7.78 -15.60
N LEU A 185 -3.77 -7.08 -16.28
CA LEU A 185 -3.44 -7.40 -17.66
C LEU A 185 -2.63 -8.69 -17.73
N VAL A 186 -2.97 -9.56 -18.70
CA VAL A 186 -2.24 -10.82 -18.93
C VAL A 186 -1.47 -10.82 -20.24
N ASP A 187 -1.68 -9.82 -21.10
CA ASP A 187 -0.92 -9.58 -22.31
C ASP A 187 -0.93 -8.08 -22.70
N ALA A 188 -0.11 -7.74 -23.70
CA ALA A 188 0.02 -6.39 -24.23
C ALA A 188 -1.20 -5.90 -25.04
N SER A 189 -2.11 -6.80 -25.44
CA SER A 189 -3.30 -6.45 -26.23
C SER A 189 -4.46 -5.91 -25.37
N GLY A 190 -4.30 -5.95 -24.05
CA GLY A 190 -5.31 -5.46 -23.11
C GLY A 190 -6.23 -6.56 -22.59
N THR A 191 -5.89 -7.84 -22.73
CA THR A 191 -6.68 -8.93 -22.14
C THR A 191 -6.63 -8.84 -20.61
N VAL A 192 -7.80 -8.87 -19.99
CA VAL A 192 -7.95 -8.79 -18.53
C VAL A 192 -8.12 -10.18 -17.94
N GLY A 193 -7.22 -10.56 -17.04
CA GLY A 193 -7.29 -11.75 -16.21
C GLY A 193 -7.67 -11.44 -14.77
N GLN A 194 -7.40 -12.39 -13.89
CA GLN A 194 -7.64 -12.24 -12.44
C GLN A 194 -6.79 -11.12 -11.83
N LEU A 195 -7.23 -10.60 -10.69
CA LEU A 195 -6.39 -9.74 -9.85
C LEU A 195 -5.21 -10.54 -9.29
N GLY A 196 -4.02 -9.93 -9.35
CA GLY A 196 -2.83 -10.47 -8.70
C GLY A 196 -2.86 -10.27 -7.19
N LEU A 197 -2.14 -11.09 -6.44
CA LEU A 197 -2.01 -10.89 -4.98
C LEU A 197 -1.25 -9.59 -4.64
N SER A 198 -0.40 -9.09 -5.54
CA SER A 198 0.24 -7.77 -5.41
C SER A 198 -0.76 -6.61 -5.57
N SER A 199 -1.93 -6.87 -6.18
CA SER A 199 -3.01 -5.90 -6.38
C SER A 199 -4.06 -5.90 -5.26
N THR A 200 -3.92 -6.79 -4.28
CA THR A 200 -4.85 -6.96 -3.14
C THR A 200 -4.08 -7.35 -1.88
N TYR A 201 -3.96 -6.45 -0.90
CA TYR A 201 -3.20 -6.70 0.33
C TYR A 201 -4.10 -7.34 1.40
N PRO A 202 -3.67 -8.39 2.15
CA PRO A 202 -3.19 -9.69 1.65
C PRO A 202 -4.24 -10.82 1.65
N PHE A 203 -4.01 -11.81 0.78
CA PHE A 203 -4.53 -13.20 0.71
C PHE A 203 -6.05 -13.46 0.78
N ALA A 204 -6.86 -12.44 1.00
CA ALA A 204 -8.27 -12.65 1.33
C ALA A 204 -9.06 -13.12 0.12
N LEU A 205 -8.81 -12.59 -1.08
CA LEU A 205 -9.35 -13.15 -2.33
C LEU A 205 -8.61 -14.47 -2.62
N ARG A 206 -8.82 -15.48 -1.77
CA ARG A 206 -8.35 -16.84 -1.98
C ARG A 206 -8.84 -17.33 -3.33
N ASP A 207 -8.03 -18.16 -3.96
CA ASP A 207 -8.17 -18.62 -5.34
C ASP A 207 -9.41 -19.52 -5.52
N PRO A 208 -10.61 -18.93 -5.68
CA PRO A 208 -11.30 -18.84 -6.97
C PRO A 208 -12.02 -17.49 -7.21
N HIS A 209 -11.86 -16.49 -6.33
CA HIS A 209 -12.69 -15.28 -6.31
C HIS A 209 -11.94 -13.99 -6.73
N ARG A 210 -10.95 -14.08 -7.61
CA ARG A 210 -10.12 -12.92 -8.04
C ARG A 210 -10.55 -12.29 -9.37
N GLY A 211 -11.74 -12.62 -9.86
CA GLY A 211 -12.26 -12.11 -11.14
C GLY A 211 -11.75 -12.92 -12.35
N PRO A 212 -11.59 -12.30 -13.53
CA PRO A 212 -11.90 -10.90 -13.82
C PRO A 212 -13.37 -10.57 -13.54
N PHE A 213 -13.66 -9.38 -13.00
CA PHE A 213 -15.04 -8.99 -12.66
C PHE A 213 -15.60 -8.07 -13.73
N THR A 214 -16.67 -8.49 -14.38
CA THR A 214 -17.31 -7.66 -15.41
C THR A 214 -18.15 -6.54 -14.82
N ASN A 215 -18.44 -6.54 -13.52
CA ASN A 215 -19.23 -5.49 -12.88
C ASN A 215 -18.72 -5.14 -11.47
N SER A 216 -19.03 -3.92 -11.03
CA SER A 216 -18.63 -3.40 -9.72
C SER A 216 -19.24 -4.18 -8.54
N LYS A 217 -20.45 -4.76 -8.71
CA LYS A 217 -21.14 -5.50 -7.65
C LYS A 217 -20.38 -6.77 -7.30
N ASP A 218 -20.05 -7.59 -8.29
CA ASP A 218 -19.31 -8.84 -8.10
C ASP A 218 -17.92 -8.57 -7.51
N PHE A 219 -17.29 -7.48 -7.90
CA PHE A 219 -16.00 -7.06 -7.33
C PHE A 219 -16.10 -6.75 -5.83
N ILE A 220 -17.08 -5.96 -5.40
CA ILE A 220 -17.28 -5.63 -3.97
C ILE A 220 -17.72 -6.89 -3.21
N VAL A 221 -18.67 -7.65 -3.75
CA VAL A 221 -19.17 -8.90 -3.15
C VAL A 221 -18.04 -9.90 -2.94
N ALA A 222 -17.08 -10.00 -3.86
CA ALA A 222 -15.92 -10.86 -3.71
C ALA A 222 -15.08 -10.49 -2.48
N HIS A 223 -14.88 -9.20 -2.20
CA HIS A 223 -14.16 -8.74 -0.99
C HIS A 223 -14.92 -9.10 0.28
N VAL A 224 -16.25 -8.90 0.31
CA VAL A 224 -17.06 -9.25 1.49
C VAL A 224 -17.08 -10.76 1.74
N ARG A 225 -17.25 -11.56 0.68
CA ARG A 225 -17.24 -13.03 0.77
C ARG A 225 -15.89 -13.56 1.24
N SER A 226 -14.83 -12.91 0.82
CA SER A 226 -13.47 -13.22 1.22
C SER A 226 -13.24 -13.03 2.73
N GLU A 227 -13.69 -11.91 3.30
CA GLU A 227 -13.66 -11.68 4.76
C GLU A 227 -14.49 -12.74 5.50
N LEU A 228 -15.70 -13.03 5.00
CA LEU A 228 -16.56 -14.06 5.57
C LEU A 228 -15.93 -15.47 5.50
N ALA A 229 -15.26 -15.81 4.40
CA ALA A 229 -14.57 -17.10 4.27
C ALA A 229 -13.44 -17.21 5.29
N LEU A 230 -12.61 -16.17 5.44
CA LEU A 230 -11.55 -16.14 6.45
C LEU A 230 -12.11 -16.28 7.87
N LEU A 231 -13.19 -15.56 8.20
CA LEU A 231 -13.85 -15.63 9.50
C LEU A 231 -14.43 -17.02 9.81
N ASN A 232 -15.04 -17.67 8.81
CA ASN A 232 -15.73 -18.94 9.01
C ASN A 232 -14.78 -20.15 8.96
N GLU A 233 -13.76 -20.10 8.10
CA GLU A 233 -12.85 -21.24 7.87
C GLU A 233 -11.62 -21.18 8.75
N THR A 234 -11.04 -19.98 8.94
CA THR A 234 -9.77 -19.79 9.64
C THR A 234 -9.80 -18.54 10.54
N PRO A 235 -10.68 -18.48 11.55
CA PRO A 235 -10.86 -17.30 12.41
C PRO A 235 -9.57 -16.88 13.16
N ASP A 236 -8.75 -17.84 13.56
CA ASP A 236 -7.44 -17.55 14.18
C ASP A 236 -6.52 -16.83 13.21
N GLU A 237 -6.54 -17.19 11.92
CA GLU A 237 -5.76 -16.51 10.90
C GLU A 237 -6.31 -15.10 10.63
N TRP A 238 -7.63 -14.95 10.54
CA TRP A 238 -8.30 -13.65 10.43
C TRP A 238 -7.94 -12.71 11.60
N ALA A 239 -7.85 -13.25 12.81
CA ALA A 239 -7.45 -12.51 14.01
C ALA A 239 -5.94 -12.19 14.01
N ARG A 240 -5.08 -13.16 13.67
CA ARG A 240 -3.62 -12.96 13.54
C ARG A 240 -3.28 -11.85 12.55
N GLN A 241 -3.98 -11.81 11.42
CA GLN A 241 -3.78 -10.80 10.38
C GLN A 241 -4.04 -9.37 10.89
N ARG A 242 -5.07 -9.17 11.72
CA ARG A 242 -5.37 -7.90 12.38
C ARG A 242 -4.39 -7.57 13.50
N ALA A 243 -4.00 -8.56 14.30
CA ALA A 243 -3.01 -8.39 15.36
C ALA A 243 -1.61 -8.05 14.83
N TRP A 244 -1.22 -8.57 13.66
CA TRP A 244 0.06 -8.21 13.05
C TRP A 244 0.11 -6.71 12.70
N TRP A 245 -0.99 -6.15 12.20
CA TRP A 245 -1.11 -4.74 11.88
C TRP A 245 -1.23 -3.83 13.11
N SER A 246 -1.84 -4.32 14.20
CA SER A 246 -1.93 -3.55 15.45
C SER A 246 -0.55 -3.23 16.03
N ASN A 247 0.43 -4.13 15.87
CA ASN A 247 1.83 -3.91 16.24
C ASN A 247 2.52 -2.80 15.42
N ILE A 248 2.03 -2.49 14.22
CA ILE A 248 2.61 -1.47 13.33
C ILE A 248 2.01 -0.09 13.61
N ASN A 249 0.71 -0.02 13.91
CA ASN A 249 -0.03 1.24 14.03
C ASN A 249 -0.54 1.58 15.45
N GLY A 250 -0.21 0.78 16.48
CA GLY A 250 -0.45 1.16 17.88
C GLY A 250 -1.77 0.68 18.51
N GLY A 251 -2.34 -0.42 18.01
CA GLY A 251 -3.44 -1.13 18.67
C GLY A 251 -4.77 -1.13 17.91
N ILE A 252 -5.44 -2.28 17.93
CA ILE A 252 -6.84 -2.48 17.52
C ILE A 252 -7.53 -3.15 18.70
N ASP A 253 -8.74 -2.71 19.05
CA ASP A 253 -9.66 -3.47 19.89
C ASP A 253 -10.06 -4.77 19.18
N ASP A 254 -10.01 -5.91 19.88
CA ASP A 254 -10.44 -7.20 19.32
C ASP A 254 -11.90 -7.13 18.85
N ILE A 255 -12.14 -7.07 17.54
CA ILE A 255 -13.49 -7.26 16.99
C ILE A 255 -13.86 -8.72 17.24
N PRO A 256 -14.89 -9.04 18.04
CA PRO A 256 -15.25 -10.42 18.28
C PRO A 256 -15.67 -11.10 16.97
N THR A 257 -15.15 -12.29 16.69
CA THR A 257 -15.47 -13.05 15.47
C THR A 257 -16.98 -13.15 15.21
N PRO A 258 -17.86 -13.42 16.20
CA PRO A 258 -19.30 -13.44 15.96
C PRO A 258 -19.88 -12.10 15.50
N TYR A 259 -19.35 -10.99 16.03
CA TYR A 259 -19.73 -9.64 15.60
C TYR A 259 -19.34 -9.42 14.15
N ALA A 260 -18.08 -9.71 13.79
CA ALA A 260 -17.56 -9.53 12.44
C ALA A 260 -18.35 -10.36 11.41
N ILE A 261 -18.63 -11.64 11.70
CA ILE A 261 -19.44 -12.50 10.83
C ILE A 261 -20.81 -11.88 10.60
N LYS A 262 -21.49 -11.45 11.66
CA LYS A 262 -22.83 -10.86 11.55
C LYS A 262 -22.80 -9.54 10.77
N TRP A 263 -21.80 -8.70 11.04
CA TRP A 263 -21.61 -7.41 10.37
C TRP A 263 -21.42 -7.60 8.86
N PHE A 264 -20.46 -8.44 8.45
CA PHE A 264 -20.20 -8.69 7.03
C PHE A 264 -21.34 -9.41 6.33
N GLN A 265 -22.06 -10.31 7.01
CA GLN A 265 -23.24 -10.96 6.45
C GLN A 265 -24.36 -9.96 6.15
N LEU A 266 -24.67 -9.06 7.10
CA LEU A 266 -25.69 -8.03 6.88
C LEU A 266 -25.27 -7.03 5.81
N LEU A 267 -23.98 -6.70 5.72
CA LEU A 267 -23.47 -5.87 4.63
C LEU A 267 -23.64 -6.58 3.27
N LEU A 268 -23.27 -7.86 3.20
CA LEU A 268 -23.40 -8.69 1.99
C LEU A 268 -24.86 -8.78 1.55
N ASP A 269 -25.78 -9.00 2.47
CA ASP A 269 -27.23 -9.05 2.20
C ASP A 269 -27.72 -7.71 1.62
N GLY A 270 -27.29 -6.59 2.22
CA GLY A 270 -27.60 -5.25 1.71
C GLY A 270 -27.09 -5.00 0.30
N ILE A 271 -25.83 -5.34 0.03
CA ILE A 271 -25.21 -5.21 -1.31
C ILE A 271 -25.91 -6.11 -2.34
N ASN A 272 -26.26 -7.35 -1.97
CA ASN A 272 -26.93 -8.28 -2.87
C ASN A 272 -28.34 -7.82 -3.27
N ALA A 273 -29.04 -7.14 -2.37
CA ALA A 273 -30.37 -6.60 -2.62
C ALA A 273 -30.38 -5.33 -3.49
N LEU A 274 -29.25 -4.64 -3.64
CA LEU A 274 -29.14 -3.50 -4.56
C LEU A 274 -29.33 -3.94 -6.01
N ALA A 275 -30.03 -3.11 -6.78
CA ALA A 275 -30.25 -3.33 -8.21
C ALA A 275 -28.92 -3.24 -8.98
N PRO A 276 -28.70 -4.04 -10.04
CA PRO A 276 -27.46 -4.00 -10.83
C PRO A 276 -27.13 -2.61 -11.40
N GLU A 277 -28.14 -1.81 -11.70
CA GLU A 277 -28.02 -0.46 -12.28
C GLU A 277 -27.30 0.52 -11.34
N GLU A 278 -27.34 0.28 -10.02
CA GLU A 278 -26.62 1.08 -9.01
C GLU A 278 -25.09 0.95 -9.11
N PHE A 279 -24.63 -0.04 -9.88
CA PHE A 279 -23.23 -0.38 -10.09
C PHE A 279 -22.70 0.07 -11.46
N GLU A 280 -23.53 0.73 -12.26
CA GLU A 280 -23.23 1.31 -13.58
C GLU A 280 -22.74 2.78 -13.49
N PRO A 281 -21.98 3.29 -14.46
CA PRO A 281 -21.44 2.58 -15.62
C PRO A 281 -20.23 1.70 -15.28
N GLN A 282 -20.13 0.54 -15.96
CA GLN A 282 -18.97 -0.37 -15.96
C GLN A 282 -17.75 0.17 -16.73
N ASP A 283 -17.49 1.47 -16.66
CA ASP A 283 -16.27 2.02 -17.24
C ASP A 283 -15.08 1.61 -16.36
N PHE A 284 -14.29 0.67 -16.87
CA PHE A 284 -13.06 0.24 -16.24
C PHE A 284 -11.84 0.75 -17.00
N SER A 285 -10.85 1.21 -16.25
CA SER A 285 -9.62 1.78 -16.78
C SER A 285 -8.42 1.37 -15.95
N LEU A 286 -7.27 1.35 -16.61
CA LEU A 286 -5.98 1.03 -16.01
C LEU A 286 -5.65 2.02 -14.88
N PHE A 287 -5.13 1.48 -13.79
CA PHE A 287 -4.74 2.19 -12.59
C PHE A 287 -3.33 1.76 -12.19
N HIS A 288 -2.47 2.75 -11.97
CA HIS A 288 -1.14 2.59 -11.41
C HIS A 288 -1.21 2.68 -9.89
N ASP A 289 -0.86 1.60 -9.18
CA ASP A 289 -1.11 1.49 -7.73
C ASP A 289 -0.30 2.50 -6.90
N ASP A 290 0.93 2.78 -7.31
CA ASP A 290 1.87 3.63 -6.56
C ASP A 290 2.37 4.81 -7.41
N PHE A 291 1.43 5.61 -7.95
CA PHE A 291 1.74 6.80 -8.74
C PHE A 291 2.21 7.93 -7.80
N ASP A 292 3.44 7.83 -7.30
CA ASP A 292 4.04 8.75 -6.33
C ASP A 292 5.38 9.33 -6.80
N MET A 293 5.89 10.37 -6.13
CA MET A 293 7.13 11.07 -6.48
C MET A 293 8.35 10.13 -6.57
N LYS A 294 8.38 9.05 -5.80
CA LYS A 294 9.47 8.06 -5.84
C LYS A 294 9.50 7.25 -7.14
N ASN A 295 8.36 7.16 -7.83
CA ASN A 295 8.17 6.36 -9.04
C ASN A 295 8.05 7.23 -10.31
N ILE A 296 8.27 8.54 -10.18
CA ILE A 296 8.31 9.51 -11.27
C ILE A 296 9.76 9.96 -11.46
N LEU A 297 10.32 9.75 -12.65
CA LEU A 297 11.65 10.22 -13.04
C LEU A 297 11.53 11.48 -13.90
N VAL A 298 12.32 12.49 -13.58
CA VAL A 298 12.40 13.77 -14.31
C VAL A 298 13.81 14.03 -14.84
N SER A 299 13.90 14.68 -16.00
CA SER A 299 15.15 15.20 -16.54
C SER A 299 15.65 16.43 -15.77
N ASP A 300 16.88 16.87 -16.05
CA ASP A 300 17.41 18.16 -15.57
C ASP A 300 16.52 19.36 -15.93
N SER A 301 15.75 19.27 -17.01
CA SER A 301 14.81 20.31 -17.45
C SER A 301 13.46 20.27 -16.73
N GLY A 302 13.23 19.29 -15.85
CA GLY A 302 11.94 19.07 -15.18
C GLY A 302 10.87 18.40 -16.05
N THR A 303 11.27 17.73 -17.13
CA THR A 303 10.37 16.95 -18.00
C THR A 303 10.26 15.53 -17.45
N VAL A 304 9.06 14.94 -17.47
CA VAL A 304 8.89 13.54 -17.07
C VAL A 304 9.53 12.64 -18.12
N VAL A 305 10.47 11.80 -17.70
CA VAL A 305 11.22 10.87 -18.57
C VAL A 305 10.97 9.41 -18.25
N GLY A 306 10.27 9.10 -17.15
CA GLY A 306 9.88 7.74 -16.81
C GLY A 306 8.86 7.67 -15.69
N ILE A 307 7.89 6.78 -15.85
CA ILE A 307 7.02 6.27 -14.79
C ILE A 307 7.39 4.80 -14.60
N ILE A 308 7.83 4.46 -13.40
CA ILE A 308 8.37 3.15 -13.04
C ILE A 308 7.49 2.48 -11.98
N ASP A 309 7.80 1.22 -11.67
CA ASP A 309 7.14 0.44 -10.61
C ASP A 309 5.64 0.23 -10.89
N TRP A 310 5.37 -0.49 -11.99
CA TRP A 310 4.02 -0.83 -12.41
C TRP A 310 3.50 -2.10 -11.73
N GLU A 311 4.23 -2.64 -10.75
CA GLU A 311 3.79 -3.75 -9.92
C GLU A 311 2.47 -3.40 -9.22
N GLY A 312 1.53 -4.34 -9.14
CA GLY A 312 0.23 -4.11 -8.52
C GLY A 312 -0.77 -3.30 -9.37
N SER A 313 -0.34 -2.76 -10.53
CA SER A 313 -1.23 -2.11 -11.49
C SER A 313 -2.37 -3.03 -11.92
N ARG A 314 -3.55 -2.44 -12.07
CA ARG A 314 -4.79 -3.19 -12.34
C ARG A 314 -5.84 -2.33 -13.03
N ILE A 315 -6.81 -2.98 -13.62
CA ILE A 315 -8.02 -2.37 -14.11
C ILE A 315 -8.99 -2.21 -12.94
N CYS A 316 -9.52 -1.00 -12.74
CA CYS A 316 -10.46 -0.68 -11.66
C CYS A 316 -11.71 0.03 -12.21
N PRO A 317 -12.77 0.21 -11.39
CA PRO A 317 -13.87 1.15 -11.62
C PRO A 317 -13.47 2.61 -11.47
N LEU A 318 -13.97 3.51 -12.32
CA LEU A 318 -13.63 4.94 -12.28
C LEU A 318 -13.93 5.62 -10.93
N TRP A 319 -14.90 5.09 -10.19
CA TRP A 319 -15.25 5.61 -8.87
C TRP A 319 -14.29 5.20 -7.74
N ASN A 320 -13.35 4.30 -8.01
CA ASN A 320 -12.30 3.95 -7.06
C ASN A 320 -11.32 5.14 -6.93
N SER A 321 -11.32 5.78 -5.76
CA SER A 321 -10.71 7.09 -5.49
C SER A 321 -9.19 7.08 -5.25
N GLY A 322 -8.53 5.91 -5.33
CA GLY A 322 -7.06 5.77 -5.17
C GLY A 322 -6.22 6.28 -6.35
N ARG A 323 -6.83 6.86 -7.38
CA ARG A 323 -6.33 6.86 -8.76
C ARG A 323 -5.22 7.82 -9.19
N TYR A 324 -4.60 8.57 -8.28
CA TYR A 324 -3.71 9.69 -8.66
C TYR A 324 -2.47 9.82 -7.82
N SER A 325 -1.51 10.59 -8.38
CA SER A 325 -0.46 11.36 -7.72
C SER A 325 -0.73 11.53 -6.24
N THR A 326 -0.29 10.55 -5.45
CA THR A 326 -0.62 10.45 -4.02
C THR A 326 0.03 11.59 -3.27
N PHE A 327 1.21 12.01 -3.73
CA PHE A 327 1.97 13.12 -3.16
C PHE A 327 1.22 14.45 -3.15
N LEU A 328 0.42 14.79 -4.17
CA LEU A 328 -0.34 16.04 -4.17
C LEU A 328 -1.47 16.01 -3.13
N ARG A 329 -1.85 14.85 -2.59
CA ARG A 329 -2.87 14.74 -1.53
C ARG A 329 -2.31 15.09 -0.16
N ASP A 330 -1.01 15.00 0.04
CA ASP A 330 -0.37 15.41 1.28
C ASP A 330 -0.47 16.93 1.42
N PRO A 331 -1.15 17.46 2.46
CA PRO A 331 -1.19 18.90 2.70
C PRO A 331 0.20 19.49 2.99
N ASN A 332 1.17 18.66 3.40
CA ASN A 332 2.54 19.08 3.75
C ASN A 332 3.53 18.90 2.59
N VAL A 333 3.05 18.63 1.38
CA VAL A 333 3.91 18.43 0.21
C VAL A 333 4.72 19.68 -0.16
N LEU A 334 4.23 20.86 0.23
CA LEU A 334 4.90 22.16 0.17
C LEU A 334 4.40 23.01 1.35
N ASP A 335 5.23 23.95 1.79
CA ASP A 335 4.84 24.92 2.83
C ASP A 335 3.77 25.92 2.35
N ASP A 336 3.70 26.19 1.04
CA ASP A 336 2.71 27.08 0.44
C ASP A 336 1.41 26.32 0.11
N GLU A 337 0.46 26.34 1.07
CA GLU A 337 -0.85 25.72 0.91
C GLU A 337 -1.64 26.25 -0.31
N SER A 338 -1.43 27.53 -0.68
CA SER A 338 -2.11 28.15 -1.81
C SER A 338 -1.58 27.64 -3.15
N GLU A 339 -0.26 27.38 -3.23
CA GLU A 339 0.35 26.73 -4.38
C GLU A 339 -0.16 25.29 -4.50
N VAL A 340 -0.19 24.52 -3.40
CA VAL A 340 -0.71 23.13 -3.40
C VAL A 340 -2.17 23.10 -3.86
N ALA A 341 -3.03 23.97 -3.34
CA ALA A 341 -4.43 24.07 -3.76
C ALA A 341 -4.55 24.40 -5.26
N SER A 342 -3.72 25.31 -5.76
CA SER A 342 -3.68 25.68 -7.17
C SER A 342 -3.23 24.53 -8.07
N LEU A 343 -2.22 23.77 -7.67
CA LEU A 343 -1.72 22.59 -8.40
C LEU A 343 -2.78 21.47 -8.44
N ARG A 344 -3.47 21.21 -7.33
CA ARG A 344 -4.59 20.26 -7.27
C ARG A 344 -5.72 20.66 -8.23
N GLN A 345 -6.08 21.94 -8.23
CA GLN A 345 -7.11 22.45 -9.13
C GLN A 345 -6.68 22.37 -10.59
N LEU A 346 -5.41 22.66 -10.90
CA LEU A 346 -4.84 22.52 -12.24
C LEU A 346 -4.90 21.06 -12.72
N GLN A 347 -4.43 20.11 -11.91
CA GLN A 347 -4.49 18.68 -12.21
C GLN A 347 -5.93 18.25 -12.52
N LYS A 348 -6.87 18.60 -11.64
CA LYS A 348 -8.28 18.30 -11.82
C LYS A 348 -8.83 18.86 -13.13
N ASN A 349 -8.60 20.13 -13.41
CA ASN A 349 -9.12 20.79 -14.62
C ASN A 349 -8.61 20.13 -15.89
N ILE A 350 -7.33 19.76 -15.93
CA ILE A 350 -6.72 19.08 -17.08
C ILE A 350 -7.35 17.71 -17.30
N ILE A 351 -7.51 16.93 -16.22
CA ILE A 351 -8.05 15.58 -16.32
C ILE A 351 -9.54 15.62 -16.72
N GLU A 352 -10.34 16.46 -16.08
CA GLU A 352 -11.75 16.62 -16.44
C GLU A 352 -11.90 17.12 -17.88
N GLY A 353 -11.05 18.06 -18.31
CA GLY A 353 -11.03 18.57 -19.68
C GLY A 353 -10.63 17.53 -20.73
N LYS A 354 -9.64 16.67 -20.44
CA LYS A 354 -9.16 15.63 -21.37
C LYS A 354 -10.04 14.37 -21.39
N THR A 355 -10.71 14.06 -20.29
CA THR A 355 -11.55 12.85 -20.18
C THR A 355 -13.03 13.12 -20.44
N GLY A 356 -13.46 14.38 -20.34
CA GLY A 356 -14.87 14.77 -20.39
C GLY A 356 -15.70 14.27 -19.20
N LYS A 357 -15.05 13.75 -18.15
CA LYS A 357 -15.69 13.14 -16.99
C LYS A 357 -15.41 13.98 -15.76
N LYS A 358 -16.44 14.21 -14.92
CA LYS A 358 -16.23 14.77 -13.58
C LYS A 358 -15.42 13.79 -12.75
N TYR A 359 -14.39 14.30 -12.09
CA TYR A 359 -13.42 13.48 -11.40
C TYR A 359 -13.26 13.88 -9.91
N PRO A 360 -13.13 12.91 -8.97
CA PRO A 360 -13.18 11.45 -9.17
C PRO A 360 -14.53 11.00 -9.69
N GLY A 361 -14.54 9.88 -10.42
CA GLY A 361 -15.80 9.26 -10.81
C GLY A 361 -16.65 9.11 -9.56
N SER A 362 -17.87 9.63 -9.58
CA SER A 362 -18.76 9.54 -8.42
C SER A 362 -19.80 8.49 -8.72
N SER A 363 -19.76 7.36 -8.03
CA SER A 363 -20.94 6.50 -7.93
C SER A 363 -21.96 7.20 -7.02
N PRO A 364 -23.26 7.22 -7.38
CA PRO A 364 -24.29 7.82 -6.53
C PRO A 364 -24.34 7.22 -5.12
N LEU A 365 -24.16 5.90 -5.01
CA LEU A 365 -24.07 5.20 -3.73
C LEU A 365 -22.69 5.26 -3.07
N ARG A 366 -21.75 6.02 -3.63
CA ARG A 366 -20.36 6.13 -3.14
C ARG A 366 -19.72 4.76 -2.91
N LEU A 367 -19.82 3.88 -3.92
CA LEU A 367 -19.29 2.51 -3.87
C LEU A 367 -17.81 2.43 -3.44
N GLY A 368 -17.01 3.48 -3.67
CA GLY A 368 -15.64 3.57 -3.16
C GLY A 368 -15.54 3.48 -1.64
N THR A 369 -16.51 4.03 -0.90
CA THR A 369 -16.57 3.94 0.55
C THR A 369 -16.97 2.53 1.00
N LEU A 370 -17.93 1.89 0.32
CA LEU A 370 -18.29 0.49 0.59
C LEU A 370 -17.10 -0.43 0.35
N LEU A 371 -16.44 -0.30 -0.81
CA LEU A 371 -15.22 -1.03 -1.12
C LEU A 371 -14.15 -0.78 -0.06
N TYR A 372 -13.93 0.46 0.37
CA TYR A 372 -12.94 0.77 1.39
C TYR A 372 -13.23 0.10 2.75
N MET A 373 -14.49 -0.09 3.15
CA MET A 373 -14.81 -0.82 4.39
C MET A 373 -14.46 -2.31 4.33
N VAL A 374 -14.53 -2.90 3.13
CA VAL A 374 -14.36 -4.35 2.90
C VAL A 374 -13.06 -4.69 2.19
N ASP A 375 -12.33 -3.69 1.72
CA ASP A 375 -10.95 -3.80 1.30
C ASP A 375 -10.16 -4.24 2.53
N TYR A 376 -9.58 -5.42 2.41
CA TYR A 376 -8.85 -6.07 3.47
C TYR A 376 -7.80 -5.13 4.08
N THR A 377 -7.14 -4.29 3.27
CA THR A 377 -6.14 -3.32 3.77
C THR A 377 -6.70 -2.44 4.87
N HIS A 378 -7.97 -2.05 4.77
CA HIS A 378 -8.63 -1.22 5.75
C HIS A 378 -9.36 -2.05 6.80
N SER A 379 -10.03 -3.13 6.41
CA SER A 379 -10.71 -4.04 7.35
C SER A 379 -9.75 -4.53 8.44
N VAL A 380 -8.47 -4.79 8.10
CA VAL A 380 -7.45 -5.26 9.05
C VAL A 380 -6.80 -4.17 9.87
N ARG A 381 -6.94 -2.90 9.47
CA ARG A 381 -6.37 -1.74 10.16
C ARG A 381 -7.38 -1.06 11.09
N SER A 382 -8.66 -1.41 10.97
CA SER A 382 -9.75 -0.68 11.61
C SER A 382 -10.30 -1.42 12.82
N THR A 383 -10.61 -0.66 13.86
CA THR A 383 -11.35 -1.16 15.03
C THR A 383 -12.81 -1.38 14.69
N ARG A 384 -13.54 -2.07 15.57
CA ARG A 384 -15.01 -2.16 15.50
C ARG A 384 -15.62 -0.76 15.35
N ALA A 385 -15.26 0.15 16.24
CA ALA A 385 -15.80 1.52 16.25
C ALA A 385 -15.53 2.21 14.91
N THR A 386 -14.33 2.06 14.35
CA THR A 386 -13.97 2.64 13.05
C THR A 386 -14.84 2.10 11.92
N ILE A 387 -15.03 0.78 11.82
CA ILE A 387 -15.84 0.18 10.75
C ILE A 387 -17.32 0.56 10.91
N ASP A 388 -17.84 0.54 12.13
CA ASP A 388 -19.21 0.95 12.45
C ASP A 388 -19.44 2.43 12.08
N ASP A 389 -18.54 3.32 12.49
CA ASP A 389 -18.61 4.76 12.20
C ASP A 389 -18.53 5.04 10.69
N LEU A 390 -17.69 4.31 9.96
CA LEU A 390 -17.59 4.45 8.50
C LEU A 390 -18.88 4.06 7.80
N PHE A 391 -19.49 2.95 8.22
CA PHE A 391 -20.78 2.52 7.69
C PHE A 391 -21.89 3.52 8.02
N LEU A 392 -21.99 3.96 9.27
CA LEU A 392 -23.00 4.93 9.69
C LEU A 392 -22.81 6.28 8.99
N ALA A 393 -21.56 6.73 8.82
CA ALA A 393 -21.23 7.94 8.06
C ALA A 393 -21.66 7.81 6.59
N TRP A 394 -21.35 6.68 5.95
CA TRP A 394 -21.81 6.38 4.59
C TRP A 394 -23.33 6.40 4.52
N PHE A 395 -24.03 5.65 5.39
CA PHE A 395 -25.48 5.56 5.42
C PHE A 395 -26.13 6.95 5.56
N ASN A 396 -25.63 7.77 6.49
CA ASN A 396 -26.11 9.13 6.72
C ASN A 396 -25.89 10.04 5.52
N VAL A 397 -24.74 9.92 4.85
CA VAL A 397 -24.44 10.69 3.64
C VAL A 397 -25.39 10.31 2.51
N ILE A 398 -25.57 9.00 2.25
CA ILE A 398 -26.47 8.50 1.21
C ILE A 398 -27.93 8.90 1.49
N THR A 399 -28.35 8.89 2.76
CA THR A 399 -29.66 9.39 3.19
C THR A 399 -29.83 10.87 2.83
N LYS A 400 -28.83 11.71 3.14
CA LYS A 400 -28.88 13.16 2.88
C LYS A 400 -28.95 13.50 1.39
N ILE A 401 -28.37 12.67 0.52
CA ILE A 401 -28.42 12.89 -0.93
C ILE A 401 -29.65 12.25 -1.60
N GLY A 402 -30.57 11.65 -0.83
CA GLY A 402 -31.92 11.27 -1.28
C GLY A 402 -32.12 9.81 -1.68
N TYR A 403 -31.11 8.94 -1.52
CA TYR A 403 -31.15 7.53 -1.91
C TYR A 403 -31.72 6.65 -0.78
N VAL A 404 -32.90 7.01 -0.27
CA VAL A 404 -33.47 6.37 0.92
C VAL A 404 -33.96 4.95 0.63
N ARG A 405 -34.45 4.68 -0.58
CA ARG A 405 -34.95 3.34 -0.96
C ARG A 405 -33.81 2.35 -1.09
N GLU A 406 -32.70 2.78 -1.67
CA GLU A 406 -31.48 2.00 -1.87
C GLU A 406 -30.82 1.64 -0.52
N LEU A 407 -31.14 2.39 0.54
CA LEU A 407 -30.68 2.12 1.91
C LEU A 407 -31.58 1.15 2.69
N GLU A 408 -32.80 0.86 2.25
CA GLU A 408 -33.70 -0.08 2.95
C GLU A 408 -33.03 -1.44 3.23
N PRO A 409 -32.29 -2.05 2.29
CA PRO A 409 -31.60 -3.32 2.54
C PRO A 409 -30.51 -3.25 3.62
N PHE A 410 -30.02 -2.06 3.93
CA PHE A 410 -28.95 -1.83 4.91
C PHE A 410 -29.47 -1.50 6.32
N LEU A 411 -30.79 -1.31 6.49
CA LEU A 411 -31.41 -1.05 7.80
C LEU A 411 -31.10 -2.13 8.85
N PRO A 412 -31.07 -3.45 8.52
CA PRO A 412 -30.68 -4.47 9.48
C PRO A 412 -29.26 -4.28 10.02
N LEU A 413 -28.30 -3.91 9.16
CA LEU A 413 -26.92 -3.63 9.59
C LEU A 413 -26.86 -2.38 10.47
N LYS A 414 -27.55 -1.31 10.07
CA LYS A 414 -27.66 -0.09 10.88
C LYS A 414 -28.21 -0.39 12.28
N HIS A 415 -29.31 -1.15 12.35
CA HIS A 415 -29.91 -1.54 13.62
C HIS A 415 -28.98 -2.42 14.47
N PHE A 416 -28.29 -3.37 13.84
CA PHE A 416 -27.31 -4.22 14.51
C PHE A 416 -26.20 -3.40 15.16
N ILE A 417 -25.64 -2.42 14.45
CA ILE A 417 -24.59 -1.53 14.98
C ILE A 417 -25.11 -0.70 16.15
N GLU A 418 -26.30 -0.09 16.02
CA GLU A 418 -26.87 0.81 17.04
C GLU A 418 -27.35 0.09 18.31
N CYS A 419 -27.70 -1.19 18.21
CA CYS A 419 -28.26 -1.96 19.33
C CYS A 419 -27.28 -2.91 20.01
N THR A 420 -26.11 -3.20 19.40
CA THR A 420 -25.13 -4.10 20.01
C THR A 420 -24.23 -3.35 20.97
N THR A 421 -24.34 -3.62 22.27
CA THR A 421 -23.43 -3.06 23.28
C THR A 421 -22.18 -3.94 23.41
N THR A 422 -21.13 -3.43 24.05
CA THR A 422 -19.93 -4.23 24.37
C THR A 422 -20.23 -5.41 25.29
N ASP A 423 -21.31 -5.35 26.08
CA ASP A 423 -21.69 -6.38 27.03
C ASP A 423 -22.37 -7.60 26.36
N ASP A 424 -23.04 -7.39 25.22
CA ASP A 424 -23.73 -8.45 24.46
C ASP A 424 -22.78 -9.44 23.76
N LEU A 425 -21.47 -9.18 23.79
CA LEU A 425 -20.45 -9.90 23.02
C LEU A 425 -19.57 -10.82 23.88
N ASN A 426 -19.77 -10.87 25.22
CA ASN A 426 -19.05 -11.77 26.12
C ASN A 426 -19.85 -13.05 26.40
N PRO A 427 -19.42 -14.23 25.93
CA PRO A 427 -20.11 -15.49 26.20
C PRO A 427 -19.89 -16.04 27.64
N ALA A 428 -19.32 -15.25 28.56
CA ALA A 428 -18.83 -15.76 29.85
C ALA A 428 -19.87 -15.83 30.99
N ASP A 429 -21.13 -15.44 30.79
CA ASP A 429 -22.08 -15.33 31.93
C ASP A 429 -23.41 -16.06 31.74
N THR A 430 -23.36 -17.28 31.19
CA THR A 430 -24.51 -18.21 31.17
C THR A 430 -24.26 -19.50 31.94
N THR A 431 -23.92 -19.41 33.23
CA THR A 431 -24.15 -20.53 34.18
C THR A 431 -24.61 -20.05 35.55
N GLY A 432 -25.81 -19.48 35.61
CA GLY A 432 -26.57 -19.37 36.85
C GLY A 432 -27.16 -20.72 37.27
N ALA A 433 -26.36 -21.62 37.85
CA ALA A 433 -26.88 -22.78 38.59
C ALA A 433 -25.97 -23.15 39.76
N ARG A 434 -26.43 -22.82 40.97
CA ARG A 434 -25.84 -23.22 42.26
C ARG A 434 -25.69 -24.74 42.35
N GLY A 435 -24.48 -25.21 42.62
CA GLY A 435 -24.17 -26.58 43.02
C GLY A 435 -22.96 -26.60 43.95
N GLN A 436 -23.14 -27.21 45.12
CA GLN A 436 -22.25 -27.17 46.29
C GLN A 436 -20.87 -27.83 46.04
N HIS A 437 -19.80 -27.20 46.55
CA HIS A 437 -18.51 -27.87 46.77
C HIS A 437 -18.60 -28.86 47.94
N PRO A 438 -17.90 -30.01 47.84
CA PRO A 438 -17.05 -30.42 48.95
C PRO A 438 -15.66 -30.90 48.54
N HIS A 439 -14.69 -30.46 49.35
CA HIS A 439 -13.44 -31.12 49.79
C HIS A 439 -12.34 -31.57 48.82
N ALA A 440 -11.15 -31.09 49.15
CA ALA A 440 -9.82 -31.39 48.62
C ALA A 440 -9.28 -32.77 49.02
N ILE A 441 -8.34 -33.32 48.22
CA ILE A 441 -7.21 -34.17 48.67
C ILE A 441 -5.95 -33.85 47.83
N PRO A 442 -4.72 -33.85 48.42
CA PRO A 442 -3.53 -33.14 47.94
C PRO A 442 -2.48 -34.03 47.25
N ARG A 443 -1.49 -33.43 46.58
CA ARG A 443 -0.26 -34.10 46.12
C ARG A 443 0.94 -33.80 47.05
N PRO A 444 1.80 -34.79 47.37
CA PRO A 444 2.96 -34.61 48.24
C PRO A 444 4.23 -34.15 47.49
N LYS A 445 5.15 -33.59 48.27
CA LYS A 445 6.46 -32.99 47.95
C LYS A 445 7.62 -34.01 47.99
N SER A 446 8.73 -33.65 47.34
CA SER A 446 10.13 -33.79 47.82
C SER A 446 11.04 -32.98 46.87
N GLU A 447 11.64 -31.83 47.27
CA GLU A 447 12.97 -31.67 47.94
C GLU A 447 14.12 -32.24 47.09
N GLY A 448 15.23 -31.57 46.75
CA GLY A 448 15.88 -30.32 47.13
C GLY A 448 17.41 -30.57 47.19
N HIS A 449 18.26 -29.77 46.53
CA HIS A 449 19.73 -29.60 46.76
C HIS A 449 20.24 -28.51 45.79
N ALA A 450 20.63 -27.30 46.23
CA ALA A 450 21.82 -26.85 46.97
C ALA A 450 23.01 -26.43 46.06
N ASP A 451 23.39 -25.17 46.24
CA ASP A 451 24.41 -24.31 45.60
C ASP A 451 25.88 -24.71 45.91
N PRO A 452 26.90 -24.10 45.27
CA PRO A 452 27.64 -23.07 46.03
C PRO A 452 28.20 -21.85 45.24
N THR A 453 27.96 -20.67 45.85
CA THR A 453 28.64 -19.36 45.85
C THR A 453 30.18 -19.26 45.67
N GLN A 454 30.67 -18.13 45.12
CA GLN A 454 31.49 -17.12 45.85
C GLN A 454 31.72 -15.75 45.14
N ALA A 455 31.37 -14.67 45.88
CA ALA A 455 31.99 -13.34 46.10
C ALA A 455 32.29 -12.38 44.90
N ILE A 456 32.14 -11.03 44.96
CA ILE A 456 32.51 -10.03 45.98
C ILE A 456 31.57 -8.79 45.94
N ALA A 457 31.49 -8.12 47.08
CA ALA A 457 30.60 -7.05 47.54
C ALA A 457 30.81 -5.62 46.99
N GLY A 458 29.77 -4.78 47.19
CA GLY A 458 29.83 -3.31 47.12
C GLY A 458 28.52 -2.60 47.50
N GLN A 459 28.33 -2.33 48.81
CA GLN A 459 27.35 -1.41 49.42
C GLN A 459 27.44 0.03 48.81
N ARG A 460 26.48 0.97 48.81
CA ARG A 460 25.56 1.48 49.87
C ARG A 460 24.72 2.67 49.32
N GLY A 461 23.44 2.77 49.70
CA GLY A 461 22.79 4.02 50.22
C GLY A 461 22.00 4.89 49.22
N SER A 462 20.66 4.87 49.17
CA SER A 462 19.68 5.57 50.03
C SER A 462 19.60 7.10 49.88
N ARG A 463 18.43 7.61 49.41
CA ARG A 463 17.60 8.76 49.91
C ARG A 463 16.87 9.48 48.77
N THR A 464 15.54 9.32 48.66
CA THR A 464 14.42 10.17 49.18
C THR A 464 13.97 11.28 48.24
N SER A 465 12.70 11.14 47.81
CA SER A 465 11.63 12.12 47.63
C SER A 465 11.94 13.61 47.80
N ILE A 466 11.40 14.44 46.89
CA ILE A 466 10.77 15.74 47.20
C ILE A 466 9.61 15.94 46.21
N ASP A 467 8.44 16.18 46.80
CA ASP A 467 7.22 16.74 46.24
C ASP A 467 7.38 18.26 46.08
N GLN A 468 6.78 18.88 45.06
CA GLN A 468 6.27 20.26 45.18
C GLN A 468 5.26 20.60 44.09
N SER A 469 4.03 20.80 44.55
CA SER A 469 2.90 21.50 43.92
C SER A 469 3.09 23.03 43.93
N SER A 470 2.52 23.74 42.95
CA SER A 470 1.50 24.80 43.19
C SER A 470 1.21 25.65 41.93
N SER A 471 -0.09 25.73 41.57
CA SER A 471 -0.91 26.91 41.16
C SER A 471 -0.32 28.02 40.27
N SER A 472 -1.03 28.63 39.31
CA SER A 472 -2.34 29.29 39.46
C SER A 472 -2.85 29.84 38.11
N ASP A 473 -4.18 29.76 37.91
CA ASP A 473 -5.15 30.76 37.36
C ASP A 473 -4.88 31.40 35.96
N ASN A 474 -5.87 31.68 35.09
CA ASN A 474 -7.21 32.21 35.32
C ASN A 474 -8.11 32.15 34.06
N GLU A 475 -9.43 32.17 34.28
CA GLU A 475 -10.55 32.21 33.33
C GLU A 475 -10.79 33.57 32.62
N LEU A 476 -11.79 33.56 31.69
CA LEU A 476 -12.68 34.64 31.16
C LEU A 476 -12.45 34.93 29.66
N ALA A 477 -13.45 35.12 28.77
CA ALA A 477 -14.89 35.37 28.90
C ALA A 477 -15.68 35.05 27.60
N GLN A 478 -17.00 35.06 27.74
CA GLN A 478 -18.07 34.77 26.78
C GLN A 478 -18.43 35.89 25.78
N THR A 479 -19.22 35.49 24.77
CA THR A 479 -20.35 36.17 24.08
C THR A 479 -20.14 37.24 22.99
N ALA A 480 -20.66 36.96 21.78
CA ALA A 480 -21.57 37.85 21.03
C ALA A 480 -22.35 37.09 19.93
N LYS A 481 -23.65 37.41 19.81
CA LYS A 481 -24.63 36.88 18.83
C LYS A 481 -24.64 37.70 17.53
N GLY A 482 -24.87 37.01 16.41
CA GLY A 482 -25.88 37.37 15.39
C GLY A 482 -25.46 38.19 14.17
N SER A 483 -25.51 37.57 12.99
CA SER A 483 -26.08 38.18 11.77
C SER A 483 -26.33 37.11 10.68
N HIS A 484 -27.47 37.25 10.02
CA HIS A 484 -27.88 36.48 8.85
C HIS A 484 -26.95 36.70 7.66
N LEU A 485 -26.61 35.64 6.92
CA LEU A 485 -26.32 35.69 5.48
C LEU A 485 -26.59 34.31 4.87
N GLN A 486 -27.59 34.28 3.99
CA GLN A 486 -27.86 33.20 3.04
C GLN A 486 -26.75 33.18 1.97
N ASP A 487 -26.53 31.99 1.40
CA ASP A 487 -25.80 31.66 0.16
C ASP A 487 -24.25 31.73 0.15
N ILE A 488 -23.56 30.60 0.43
CA ILE A 488 -22.21 30.20 -0.08
C ILE A 488 -22.11 28.64 -0.13
N PRO A 489 -21.44 28.00 -1.13
CA PRO A 489 -21.80 26.68 -1.66
C PRO A 489 -21.12 25.46 -1.01
N SER A 490 -21.66 24.27 -1.33
CA SER A 490 -21.26 22.92 -0.94
C SER A 490 -19.74 22.67 -1.00
N THR A 491 -19.08 22.78 0.15
CA THR A 491 -17.69 22.36 0.37
C THR A 491 -17.67 21.00 1.06
N TRP A 492 -17.06 20.04 0.36
CA TRP A 492 -16.21 18.95 0.85
C TRP A 492 -16.28 18.68 2.37
N PHE A 493 -17.04 17.65 2.76
CA PHE A 493 -17.00 17.12 4.11
C PHE A 493 -15.65 16.41 4.35
N TRP A 494 -14.74 17.08 5.04
CA TRP A 494 -13.61 16.46 5.73
C TRP A 494 -14.06 16.02 7.13
N VAL A 495 -13.84 14.76 7.46
CA VAL A 495 -13.81 14.32 8.86
C VAL A 495 -12.42 14.65 9.40
N ASN A 496 -12.35 15.57 10.35
CA ASN A 496 -11.18 15.80 11.18
C ASN A 496 -10.96 14.56 12.07
N LEU A 497 -9.96 13.75 11.74
CA LEU A 497 -9.34 12.86 12.71
C LEU A 497 -7.94 13.41 12.97
N THR A 498 -7.73 13.84 14.21
CA THR A 498 -6.46 14.27 14.78
C THR A 498 -5.36 13.26 14.44
N VAL A 499 -4.47 13.65 13.54
CA VAL A 499 -3.20 12.97 13.30
C VAL A 499 -2.37 13.14 14.57
N THR A 500 -2.26 12.07 15.35
CA THR A 500 -1.15 11.94 16.32
C THR A 500 0.12 11.68 15.51
N PRO A 501 1.27 12.29 15.86
CA PRO A 501 2.47 12.23 15.04
C PRO A 501 3.04 10.80 15.08
N ILE A 502 2.86 10.05 13.98
CA ILE A 502 3.43 8.71 13.82
C ILE A 502 4.89 8.84 13.36
N ASN A 503 5.76 8.12 14.08
CA ASN A 503 7.20 8.04 13.87
C ASN A 503 7.59 7.81 12.40
N VAL A 504 8.54 8.62 11.95
CA VAL A 504 9.19 8.69 10.63
C VAL A 504 9.92 7.38 10.21
N PHE A 505 9.87 6.31 11.01
CA PHE A 505 10.61 5.07 10.76
C PHE A 505 9.88 4.03 9.89
N SER A 506 8.55 4.09 9.76
CA SER A 506 7.77 3.05 9.06
C SER A 506 7.79 3.16 7.52
N TRP A 507 8.13 4.34 6.98
CA TRP A 507 8.26 4.56 5.53
C TRP A 507 9.57 4.02 4.95
N LEU A 508 10.54 3.65 5.80
CA LEU A 508 11.85 3.15 5.37
C LEU A 508 11.80 1.72 4.80
N ALA A 509 10.84 0.86 5.18
CA ALA A 509 10.85 -0.54 4.71
C ALA A 509 10.22 -0.76 3.32
N VAL A 510 9.36 0.17 2.86
CA VAL A 510 8.68 0.11 1.55
C VAL A 510 9.36 1.02 0.51
N GLY A 511 10.15 2.01 0.94
CA GLY A 511 10.77 3.02 0.06
C GLY A 511 12.17 2.72 -0.48
N ILE A 512 12.86 1.66 -0.04
CA ILE A 512 14.28 1.45 -0.41
C ILE A 512 14.45 0.98 -1.87
N SER A 513 13.42 0.40 -2.51
CA SER A 513 13.49 0.00 -3.93
C SER A 513 13.60 1.17 -4.91
N SER A 514 12.96 2.30 -4.63
CA SER A 514 12.78 3.38 -5.62
C SER A 514 13.87 4.46 -5.53
N VAL A 515 14.40 4.73 -4.32
CA VAL A 515 15.47 5.73 -4.09
C VAL A 515 16.75 5.38 -4.83
N ALA A 516 16.93 4.12 -5.19
CA ALA A 516 18.17 3.62 -5.73
C ALA A 516 18.24 3.58 -7.26
N LEU A 517 17.12 3.74 -7.97
CA LEU A 517 17.11 3.99 -9.42
C LEU A 517 17.70 5.38 -9.78
N ALA A 518 18.04 6.18 -8.77
CA ALA A 518 18.53 7.55 -8.82
C ALA A 518 20.05 7.69 -8.69
N VAL A 519 20.85 6.94 -9.45
CA VAL A 519 22.31 7.17 -9.43
C VAL A 519 22.69 8.12 -10.57
N VAL A 520 23.07 9.33 -10.18
CA VAL A 520 23.58 10.41 -11.05
C VAL A 520 25.07 10.21 -11.30
N TRP A 521 25.53 10.29 -12.56
CA TRP A 521 26.82 10.91 -12.82
C TRP A 521 26.95 11.60 -14.19
N LYS A 522 27.67 12.72 -14.16
CA LYS A 522 28.01 13.63 -15.24
C LYS A 522 29.34 13.19 -15.86
N ARG A 523 29.31 12.54 -17.03
CA ARG A 523 30.52 12.35 -17.85
C ARG A 523 30.85 13.66 -18.59
N SER A 524 31.82 14.41 -18.07
CA SER A 524 32.48 15.48 -18.84
C SER A 524 33.20 14.84 -20.03
N HIS A 525 32.75 15.19 -21.24
CA HIS A 525 33.49 14.90 -22.46
C HIS A 525 34.76 15.77 -22.48
N SER A 526 35.91 15.12 -22.36
CA SER A 526 37.19 15.70 -22.75
C SER A 526 38.03 14.61 -23.41
N SER A 527 37.80 14.42 -24.71
CA SER A 527 38.77 14.14 -25.79
C SER A 527 37.97 13.93 -27.08
#